data_AF-A0A954IIP5-F1
#
_entry.id   AF-A0A954IIP5-F1
#
_cell.length_a   1.000
_cell.length_b   1.000
_cell.length_c   1.000
_cell.angle_alpha   90.00
_cell.angle_beta   90.00
_cell.angle_gamma   90.00
#
_symmetry.space_group_name_H-M   'P 1'
#
loop_
_entity.id
_entity.type
_entity.pdbx_description
1 polymer ?
#
loop_
_entity_poly.entity_id
_entity_poly.type
_entity_poly.pdbx_seq_one_letter_code
_entity_poly.pdbx_strand_id
1 'polypeptide(L)' 'PSEEISIDWNTFVFNMLTIQGTYGGEMYETWYKMTVMLQSGLDISPVITHRLNYRDFEDGFHAMQSGQSGKVILDWKS' A
#
# COMPACT_ATOMS: atom_id res chain seq x y z
N PRO A 1 19.69 -5.16 3.85
CA PRO A 1 19.81 -4.63 5.23
C PRO A 1 21.20 -4.91 5.79
N SER A 2 22.00 -3.87 6.00
CA SER A 2 23.39 -3.96 6.51
C SER A 2 23.51 -3.76 8.02
N GLU A 3 22.41 -3.43 8.70
CA GLU A 3 22.36 -3.27 10.16
C GLU A 3 21.43 -4.33 10.77
N GLU A 4 21.82 -4.81 11.94
CA GLU A 4 21.10 -5.81 12.71
C GLU A 4 19.84 -5.19 13.31
N ILE A 5 18.66 -5.74 13.01
CA ILE A 5 17.40 -5.26 13.57
C ILE A 5 17.32 -5.78 15.01
N SER A 6 17.56 -4.91 15.99
CA SER A 6 17.40 -5.26 17.41
C SER A 6 15.92 -5.21 17.81
N ILE A 7 15.35 -6.35 18.24
CA ILE A 7 13.98 -6.45 18.76
C ILE A 7 14.05 -6.71 20.27
N ASP A 8 13.31 -5.94 21.08
CA ASP A 8 13.15 -6.23 22.51
C ASP A 8 12.09 -7.30 22.74
N TRP A 9 12.56 -8.51 23.05
CA TRP A 9 11.72 -9.67 23.29
C TRP A 9 10.94 -9.62 24.62
N ASN A 10 11.36 -8.81 25.61
CA ASN A 10 10.62 -8.70 26.87
C ASN A 10 9.23 -8.12 26.63
N THR A 11 9.13 -7.10 25.79
CA THR A 11 7.85 -6.47 25.43
C THR A 11 6.87 -7.48 24.81
N PHE A 12 7.34 -8.42 23.99
CA PHE A 12 6.47 -9.44 23.39
C PHE A 12 5.99 -10.47 24.42
N VAL A 13 6.89 -10.94 25.28
CA VAL A 13 6.60 -11.98 26.28
C VAL A 13 5.67 -11.46 27.37
N PHE A 14 5.95 -10.27 27.93
CA PHE A 14 5.17 -9.73 29.05
C PHE A 14 3.80 -9.18 28.62
N ASN A 15 3.67 -8.68 27.38
CA ASN A 15 2.40 -8.18 26.85
C ASN A 15 1.64 -9.21 26.02
N MET A 16 2.14 -10.47 25.93
CA MET A 16 1.54 -11.54 25.14
C MET A 16 1.23 -11.11 23.68
N LEU A 17 2.17 -10.41 23.05
CA LEU A 17 1.99 -9.91 21.68
C LEU A 17 2.21 -11.03 20.65
N THR A 18 1.33 -11.09 19.65
CA THR A 18 1.43 -12.04 18.55
C THR A 18 2.11 -11.39 17.35
N ILE A 19 3.19 -12.00 16.85
CA ILE A 19 3.83 -11.61 15.58
C ILE A 19 3.23 -12.47 14.46
N GLN A 20 2.64 -11.81 13.47
CA GLN A 20 2.18 -12.47 12.25
C GLN A 20 3.01 -11.98 11.07
N GLY A 21 3.72 -12.90 10.42
CA GLY A 21 4.36 -12.63 9.14
C GLY A 21 3.32 -12.71 8.01
N THR A 22 3.11 -11.62 7.28
CA THR A 22 2.31 -11.64 6.06
C THR A 22 3.25 -11.71 4.85
N TYR A 23 3.25 -12.84 4.14
CA TYR A 23 4.06 -13.04 2.94
C TYR A 23 3.18 -13.44 1.75
N GLY A 24 3.12 -12.60 0.72
CA GLY A 24 2.31 -12.85 -0.46
C GLY A 24 0.81 -12.83 -0.16
N GLY A 25 0.03 -12.06 -0.91
CA GLY A 25 -1.41 -11.96 -0.64
C GLY A 25 -2.17 -13.23 -1.02
N GLU A 26 -3.15 -13.63 -0.20
CA GLU A 26 -4.25 -14.48 -0.64
C GLU A 26 -5.11 -13.68 -1.62
N MET A 27 -4.71 -13.63 -2.89
CA MET A 27 -5.32 -12.72 -3.86
C MET A 27 -6.84 -12.93 -3.95
N TYR A 28 -7.31 -14.16 -4.14
CA TYR A 28 -8.74 -14.37 -4.39
C TYR A 28 -9.64 -13.92 -3.22
N GLU A 29 -9.44 -14.50 -2.03
CA GLU A 29 -10.25 -14.20 -0.85
C GLU A 29 -10.11 -12.74 -0.41
N THR A 30 -8.90 -12.17 -0.49
CA THR A 30 -8.67 -10.77 -0.11
C THR A 30 -9.32 -9.80 -1.09
N TRP A 31 -9.30 -10.10 -2.40
CA TRP A 31 -9.97 -9.27 -3.40
C TRP A 31 -11.49 -9.34 -3.27
N TYR A 32 -12.05 -10.50 -2.90
CA TYR A 32 -13.47 -10.61 -2.59
C TYR A 32 -13.84 -9.73 -1.39
N LYS A 33 -13.10 -9.84 -0.28
CA LYS A 33 -13.29 -8.99 0.90
C LYS A 33 -13.19 -7.50 0.55
N MET A 34 -12.20 -7.09 -0.23
CA MET A 34 -12.05 -5.71 -0.68
C MET A 34 -13.23 -5.25 -1.56
N THR A 35 -13.72 -6.10 -2.45
CA THR A 35 -14.89 -5.79 -3.29
C THR A 35 -16.13 -5.54 -2.43
N VAL A 36 -16.36 -6.38 -1.42
CA VAL A 36 -17.47 -6.20 -0.46
C VAL A 36 -17.30 -4.89 0.34
N MET A 37 -16.08 -4.56 0.77
CA MET A 37 -15.82 -3.28 1.47
C MET A 37 -16.16 -2.06 0.59
N LEU A 38 -15.74 -2.08 -0.68
CA LEU A 38 -16.06 -1.00 -1.63
C LEU A 38 -17.57 -0.88 -1.86
N GLN A 39 -18.27 -2.01 -2.04
CA GLN A 39 -19.73 -2.03 -2.19
C GLN A 39 -20.46 -1.56 -0.93
N SER A 40 -19.86 -1.76 0.24
CA SER A 40 -20.40 -1.32 1.54
C SER A 40 -20.17 0.18 1.82
N GLY A 41 -19.51 0.91 0.91
CA GLY A 41 -19.32 2.35 1.00
C GLY A 41 -17.92 2.81 1.42
N LEU A 42 -16.92 1.91 1.45
CA LEU A 42 -15.53 2.33 1.64
C LEU A 42 -15.06 3.15 0.43
N ASP A 43 -14.82 4.45 0.64
CA ASP A 43 -14.22 5.32 -0.39
C ASP A 43 -12.69 5.27 -0.33
N ILE A 44 -12.08 4.71 -1.38
CA ILE A 44 -10.61 4.63 -1.55
C ILE A 44 -10.06 5.71 -2.47
N SER A 45 -10.90 6.59 -3.02
CA SER A 45 -10.51 7.64 -3.95
C SER A 45 -9.39 8.54 -3.41
N PRO A 46 -9.34 8.90 -2.10
CA PRO A 46 -8.28 9.77 -1.55
C PRO A 46 -6.86 9.18 -1.65
N VAL A 47 -6.72 7.87 -1.78
CA VAL A 47 -5.41 7.21 -1.98
C VAL A 47 -4.80 7.59 -3.34
N ILE A 48 -5.64 7.92 -4.32
CA ILE A 48 -5.20 8.32 -5.66
C ILE A 48 -4.90 9.81 -5.64
N THR A 49 -3.61 10.13 -5.55
CA THR A 49 -3.11 11.50 -5.45
C THR A 49 -2.88 12.16 -6.81
N HIS A 50 -2.54 11.38 -7.84
CA HIS A 50 -2.19 11.90 -9.15
C HIS A 50 -2.82 11.05 -10.27
N ARG A 51 -3.33 11.72 -11.29
CA ARG A 51 -3.80 11.13 -12.55
C ARG A 51 -3.17 11.90 -13.69
N LEU A 52 -2.34 11.22 -14.48
CA LEU A 52 -1.54 11.82 -15.55
C LEU A 52 -1.78 11.08 -16.86
N ASN A 53 -1.51 11.71 -18.00
CA ASN A 53 -1.47 10.99 -19.27
C ASN A 53 -0.30 10.01 -19.26
N TYR A 54 -0.42 8.89 -19.97
CA TYR A 54 0.67 7.90 -20.07
C TYR A 54 1.98 8.49 -20.62
N ARG A 55 1.92 9.57 -21.39
CA ARG A 55 3.10 10.28 -21.92
C ARG A 55 3.87 11.03 -20.85
N ASP A 56 3.20 11.45 -19.78
CA ASP A 56 3.79 12.19 -18.65
C ASP A 56 4.31 11.22 -17.58
N PHE A 57 4.76 10.04 -17.98
CA PHE A 57 5.22 9.01 -17.04
C PHE A 57 6.39 9.50 -16.19
N GLU A 58 7.30 10.30 -16.76
CA GLU A 58 8.46 10.87 -16.05
C GLU A 58 8.01 11.72 -14.86
N ASP A 59 7.03 12.60 -15.06
CA ASP A 59 6.44 13.42 -13.99
C ASP A 59 5.79 12.54 -12.91
N GLY A 60 5.14 11.45 -13.33
CA GLY A 60 4.58 10.46 -12.42
C GLY A 60 5.64 9.79 -11.53
N PHE A 61 6.77 9.40 -12.11
CA PHE A 61 7.89 8.83 -11.34
C PHE A 61 8.56 9.86 -10.44
N HIS A 62 8.70 11.11 -10.89
CA HIS A 62 9.21 12.21 -10.05
C HIS A 62 8.31 12.46 -8.84
N ALA A 63 6.98 12.46 -9.02
CA ALA A 63 6.02 12.59 -7.93
C ALA A 63 6.07 11.41 -6.94
N MET A 64 6.42 10.20 -7.41
CA MET A 64 6.66 9.04 -6.53
C MET A 64 7.96 9.19 -5.73
N GLN A 65 9.03 9.65 -6.36
CA GLN A 65 10.33 9.83 -5.72
C GLN A 65 10.34 10.96 -4.68
N SER A 66 9.51 11.99 -4.87
CA SER A 66 9.42 13.12 -3.92
C SER A 66 8.86 12.72 -2.55
N GLY A 67 8.23 11.54 -2.44
CA GLY A 67 7.52 11.10 -1.24
C GLY A 67 6.19 11.83 -0.98
N GLN A 68 5.78 12.73 -1.88
CA GLN A 68 4.54 13.51 -1.78
C GLN A 68 3.42 12.94 -2.67
N SER A 69 3.36 11.61 -2.78
CA SER A 69 2.30 10.91 -3.52
C SER A 69 1.84 9.67 -2.76
N GLY A 70 0.55 9.33 -2.91
CA GLY A 70 -0.03 8.08 -2.41
C GLY A 70 -0.03 7.02 -3.50
N LYS A 71 -0.90 7.22 -4.48
CA LYS A 71 -0.95 6.43 -5.73
C LYS A 71 -1.00 7.35 -6.94
N VAL A 72 -0.20 7.02 -7.95
CA VAL A 72 -0.18 7.68 -9.26
C VAL A 72 -0.82 6.74 -10.28
N ILE A 73 -1.72 7.27 -11.11
CA ILE A 73 -2.37 6.53 -12.20
C ILE A 73 -1.99 7.19 -13.53
N LEU A 74 -1.51 6.37 -14.47
CA LEU A 74 -1.29 6.77 -15.86
C LEU A 74 -2.49 6.34 -16.71
N ASP A 75 -3.14 7.30 -17.35
CA ASP A 75 -4.29 7.08 -18.23
C ASP A 75 -3.83 6.92 -19.69
N TRP A 76 -4.28 5.84 -20.32
CA TRP A 76 -3.97 5.46 -21.71
C TRP A 76 -5.02 5.88 -22.73
N LYS A 77 -6.19 6.35 -22.27
CA LYS A 77 -7.29 6.78 -23.16
C LYS A 77 -7.25 8.28 -23.48
N SER A 78 -6.35 9.02 -22.84
CA SER A 78 -6.25 10.47 -22.92
C SER A 78 -5.31 10.96 -24.03
#